data_AF-A0AAU4GQP4-F1
#
_entry.id   AF-A0AAU4GQP4-F1
#
_cell.length_a   1.000
_cell.length_b   1.000
_cell.length_c   1.000
_cell.angle_alpha   90.00
_cell.angle_beta   90.00
_cell.angle_gamma   90.00
#
_symmetry.space_group_name_H-M   'P 1'
#
loop_
_entity.id
_entity.type
_entity.pdbx_description
1 polymer ?
#
loop_
_entity_poly.entity_id
_entity_poly.type
_entity_poly.pdbx_seq_one_letter_code
_entity_poly.pdbx_strand_id
1 'polypeptide(L)'
;MAEPDLTDARLFDRIRDLEASLAADLAFLIRAVEEEAPRPDALRDLGERLVDLGGALLRRSDEVNSAVLATLPAHGWLPGAGARRHATGPAHQVGPRPIRCGSVFLALCGAACFPFYGKDPTNRTARHEHCPVCRAREGMVAR
;
A
#
# COMPACT_ATOMS: atom_id res chain seq x y z
N MET A 1 -11.01 -1.63 19.17
CA MET A 1 -10.91 -1.62 17.69
C MET A 1 -10.39 -2.99 17.31
N ALA A 2 -11.14 -3.76 16.53
CA ALA A 2 -10.68 -5.08 16.09
C ALA A 2 -9.43 -4.89 15.23
N GLU A 3 -8.40 -5.73 15.44
CA GLU A 3 -7.30 -5.82 14.49
C GLU A 3 -7.89 -6.20 13.11
N PRO A 4 -7.44 -5.57 12.01
CA PRO A 4 -7.89 -5.98 10.70
C PRO A 4 -7.59 -7.46 10.53
N ASP A 5 -8.60 -8.28 10.24
CA ASP A 5 -8.37 -9.66 9.85
C ASP A 5 -7.57 -9.64 8.55
N LEU A 6 -6.28 -9.93 8.65
CA LEU A 6 -5.33 -9.89 7.53
C LEU A 6 -5.35 -11.19 6.71
N THR A 7 -5.99 -12.24 7.23
CA THR A 7 -5.93 -13.61 6.70
C THR A 7 -7.16 -13.95 5.87
N ASP A 8 -7.10 -13.70 4.57
CA ASP A 8 -8.09 -14.24 3.64
C ASP A 8 -7.74 -15.70 3.29
N ALA A 9 -8.19 -16.63 4.13
CA ALA A 9 -7.93 -18.06 3.96
C ALA A 9 -8.31 -18.57 2.57
N ARG A 10 -9.41 -18.06 2.00
CA ARG A 10 -9.88 -18.44 0.66
C ARG A 10 -8.93 -17.96 -0.43
N LEU A 11 -8.33 -16.78 -0.29
CA LEU A 11 -7.31 -16.30 -1.21
C LEU A 11 -6.05 -17.18 -1.16
N PHE A 12 -5.62 -17.57 0.04
CA PHE A 12 -4.49 -18.48 0.21
C PHE A 12 -4.73 -19.87 -0.38
N ASP A 13 -5.93 -20.41 -0.21
CA ASP A 13 -6.29 -21.70 -0.82
C ASP A 13 -6.23 -21.61 -2.36
N ARG A 14 -6.76 -20.54 -2.95
CA ARG A 14 -6.65 -20.31 -4.41
C ARG A 14 -5.21 -20.15 -4.90
N ILE A 15 -4.32 -19.55 -4.11
CA ILE A 15 -2.89 -19.47 -4.44
C ILE A 15 -2.27 -20.86 -4.45
N ARG A 16 -2.55 -21.67 -3.43
CA ARG A 16 -2.04 -23.05 -3.33
C ARG A 16 -2.58 -23.94 -4.44
N ASP A 17 -3.86 -23.80 -4.78
CA ASP A 17 -4.46 -24.54 -5.89
C ASP A 17 -3.76 -24.21 -7.21
N LEU A 18 -3.48 -22.93 -7.47
CA LEU A 18 -2.72 -22.52 -8.65
C LEU A 18 -1.28 -23.04 -8.62
N GLU A 19 -0.59 -22.94 -7.48
CA GLU A 19 0.77 -23.49 -7.32
C GLU A 19 0.81 -24.99 -7.64
N ALA A 20 -0.19 -25.73 -7.17
CA ALA A 20 -0.30 -27.17 -7.40
C ALA A 20 -0.63 -27.54 -8.86
N SER A 21 -1.44 -26.73 -9.57
CA SER A 21 -1.89 -27.06 -10.93
C SER A 21 -1.03 -26.48 -12.05
N LEU A 22 -0.36 -25.34 -11.82
CA LEU A 22 0.23 -24.52 -12.89
C LEU A 22 1.28 -25.27 -13.72
N ALA A 23 2.15 -26.04 -13.09
CA ALA A 23 3.18 -26.79 -13.81
C ALA A 23 2.57 -27.83 -14.77
N ALA A 24 1.52 -28.53 -14.34
CA ALA A 24 0.81 -29.51 -15.16
C ALA A 24 0.02 -28.83 -16.29
N ASP A 25 -0.66 -27.73 -15.98
CA ASP A 25 -1.42 -26.93 -16.97
C ASP A 25 -0.49 -26.42 -18.08
N LEU A 26 0.68 -25.89 -17.74
CA LEU A 26 1.68 -25.44 -18.71
C LEU A 26 2.26 -26.59 -19.53
N ALA A 27 2.60 -27.72 -18.90
CA ALA A 27 3.11 -28.89 -19.61
C ALA A 27 2.09 -29.44 -20.62
N PHE A 28 0.81 -29.46 -20.25
CA PHE A 28 -0.28 -29.83 -21.15
C PHE A 28 -0.37 -28.90 -22.36
N LEU A 29 -0.33 -27.58 -22.14
CA LEU A 29 -0.40 -26.59 -23.22
C LEU A 29 0.81 -26.64 -24.15
N ILE A 30 2.02 -26.80 -23.61
CA ILE A 30 3.25 -26.92 -24.40
C ILE A 30 3.18 -28.15 -25.31
N ARG A 31 2.83 -29.31 -24.74
CA ARG A 31 2.65 -30.54 -25.52
C ARG A 31 1.61 -30.40 -26.62
N ALA A 32 0.48 -29.75 -26.33
CA ALA A 32 -0.57 -29.52 -27.33
C ALA A 32 -0.07 -28.71 -28.54
N VAL A 33 0.85 -27.76 -28.32
CA VAL A 33 1.48 -27.00 -29.41
C VAL A 33 2.51 -27.85 -30.15
N GLU A 34 3.34 -28.61 -29.45
CA GLU A 34 4.35 -29.51 -30.04
C GLU A 34 3.72 -30.61 -30.90
N GLU A 35 2.54 -31.09 -30.51
CA GLU A 35 1.75 -32.11 -31.21
C GLU A 35 0.87 -31.52 -32.33
N GLU A 36 1.05 -30.24 -32.70
CA GLU A 36 0.25 -29.50 -33.70
C GLU A 36 -1.27 -29.52 -33.43
N ALA A 37 -1.67 -29.67 -32.17
CA ALA A 37 -3.06 -29.79 -31.72
C ALA A 37 -3.40 -28.72 -30.66
N PRO A 38 -3.35 -27.42 -31.00
CA PRO A 38 -3.50 -26.34 -30.03
C PRO A 38 -4.87 -26.38 -29.32
N ARG A 39 -4.85 -26.12 -28.01
CA ARG A 39 -6.03 -26.13 -27.13
C ARG A 39 -6.38 -24.70 -26.66
N PRO A 40 -7.06 -23.90 -27.50
CA PRO A 40 -7.40 -22.52 -27.16
C PRO A 40 -8.35 -22.42 -25.97
N ASP A 41 -9.19 -23.44 -25.76
CA ASP A 41 -10.07 -23.59 -24.60
C ASP A 41 -9.29 -23.67 -23.28
N ALA A 42 -8.27 -24.55 -23.23
CA ALA A 42 -7.43 -24.71 -22.04
C ALA A 42 -6.55 -23.48 -21.78
N LEU A 43 -6.04 -22.85 -22.84
CA LEU A 43 -5.29 -21.61 -22.72
C LEU A 43 -6.16 -20.47 -22.15
N ARG A 44 -7.41 -20.38 -22.63
CA ARG A 44 -8.38 -19.39 -22.14
C ARG A 44 -8.72 -19.64 -20.67
N ASP A 45 -9.00 -20.88 -20.28
CA ASP A 45 -9.32 -21.24 -18.89
C ASP A 45 -8.18 -20.86 -17.93
N LEU A 46 -6.93 -21.22 -18.27
CA LEU A 46 -5.77 -20.82 -17.46
C LEU A 46 -5.64 -19.30 -17.36
N GLY A 47 -5.85 -18.58 -18.48
CA GLY A 47 -5.84 -17.12 -18.52
C GLY A 47 -6.91 -16.50 -17.61
N GLU A 48 -8.14 -17.00 -17.66
CA GLU A 48 -9.26 -16.53 -16.83
C GLU A 48 -8.97 -16.76 -15.33
N ARG A 49 -8.46 -17.95 -14.96
CA ARG A 49 -8.05 -18.24 -13.58
C ARG A 49 -6.97 -17.29 -13.06
N LEU A 50 -5.95 -16.98 -13.89
CA LEU A 50 -4.87 -16.05 -13.53
C LEU A 50 -5.38 -14.61 -13.37
N VAL A 51 -6.24 -14.15 -14.27
CA VAL A 51 -6.87 -12.82 -14.20
C VAL A 51 -7.72 -12.70 -12.93
N ASP A 52 -8.54 -13.70 -12.63
CA ASP A 52 -9.42 -13.71 -11.47
C ASP A 52 -8.64 -13.75 -10.15
N LEU A 53 -7.54 -14.50 -10.08
CA LEU A 53 -6.67 -14.53 -8.91
C LEU A 53 -5.92 -13.20 -8.77
N GLY A 54 -5.32 -12.69 -9.85
CA GLY A 54 -4.62 -11.42 -9.85
C GLY A 54 -5.52 -10.26 -9.40
N GLY A 55 -6.75 -10.20 -9.91
CA GLY A 55 -7.74 -9.21 -9.49
C GLY A 55 -8.11 -9.33 -8.00
N ALA A 56 -8.21 -10.55 -7.47
CA ALA A 56 -8.47 -10.75 -6.04
C ALA A 56 -7.29 -10.30 -5.16
N LEU A 57 -6.05 -10.58 -5.58
CA LEU A 57 -4.84 -10.13 -4.89
C LEU A 57 -4.74 -8.61 -4.82
N LEU A 58 -5.02 -7.92 -5.93
CA LEU A 58 -4.99 -6.46 -5.98
C LEU A 58 -6.03 -5.85 -5.03
N ARG A 59 -7.29 -6.31 -5.11
CA ARG A 59 -8.35 -5.85 -4.20
C ARG A 59 -7.98 -6.06 -2.73
N ARG A 60 -7.43 -7.24 -2.42
CA ARG A 60 -7.02 -7.54 -1.05
C ARG A 60 -5.88 -6.65 -0.58
N SER A 61 -4.91 -6.37 -1.46
CA SER A 61 -3.83 -5.42 -1.18
C SER A 61 -4.37 -4.02 -0.85
N ASP A 62 -5.35 -3.54 -1.63
CA ASP A 62 -6.00 -2.24 -1.41
C ASP A 62 -6.77 -2.19 -0.10
N GLU A 63 -7.49 -3.25 0.25
CA GLU A 63 -8.22 -3.39 1.53
C GLU A 63 -7.26 -3.33 2.72
N VAL A 64 -6.19 -4.14 2.69
CA VAL A 64 -5.18 -4.17 3.76
C VAL A 64 -4.49 -2.81 3.89
N ASN A 65 -4.10 -2.20 2.76
CA ASN A 65 -3.50 -0.88 2.76
C ASN A 65 -4.46 0.18 3.35
N SER A 66 -5.73 0.14 2.98
CA SER A 66 -6.74 1.05 3.51
C SER A 66 -6.96 0.87 5.02
N ALA A 67 -7.02 -0.38 5.49
CA ALA A 67 -7.12 -0.69 6.91
C ALA A 67 -5.91 -0.18 7.70
N VAL A 68 -4.69 -0.40 7.20
CA VAL A 68 -3.47 0.12 7.82
C VAL A 68 -3.50 1.65 7.86
N LEU A 69 -3.77 2.32 6.73
CA LEU A 69 -3.83 3.79 6.65
C LEU A 69 -4.87 4.39 7.61
N ALA A 70 -5.99 3.70 7.89
CA ALA A 70 -7.00 4.14 8.84
C ALA A 70 -6.50 4.14 10.29
N THR A 71 -5.44 3.39 10.61
CA THR A 71 -4.84 3.37 11.97
C THR A 71 -3.79 4.45 12.20
N LEU A 72 -3.29 5.09 11.13
CA LEU A 72 -2.20 6.06 11.20
C LEU A 72 -2.74 7.48 11.48
N PRO A 73 -1.97 8.33 12.17
CA PRO A 73 -2.34 9.73 12.34
C PRO A 73 -2.36 10.45 10.98
N ALA A 74 -3.47 11.13 10.72
CA ALA A 74 -3.68 11.89 9.49
C ALA A 74 -3.26 13.37 9.61
N HIS A 75 -2.92 13.83 10.81
CA HIS A 75 -2.58 15.22 11.12
C HIS A 75 -1.53 15.29 12.23
N GLY A 76 -0.98 16.49 12.45
CA GLY A 76 0.14 16.72 13.35
C GLY A 76 1.48 16.77 12.60
N TRP A 77 2.56 16.74 13.36
CA TRP A 77 3.91 16.80 12.81
C TRP A 77 4.23 15.45 12.18
N LEU A 78 4.36 15.41 10.86
CA LEU A 78 4.64 14.18 10.11
C LEU A 78 5.96 14.33 9.34
N PRO A 79 6.78 13.28 9.22
CA PRO A 79 7.99 13.35 8.39
C PRO A 79 7.66 13.56 6.91
N GLY A 80 8.51 14.32 6.21
CA GLY A 80 8.40 14.50 4.77
C GLY A 80 8.50 13.19 3.99
N ALA A 81 7.64 13.02 2.99
CA ALA A 81 7.65 11.89 2.05
C ALA A 81 8.60 12.20 0.88
N GLY A 82 9.59 11.33 0.63
CA GLY A 82 10.51 11.45 -0.50
C GLY A 82 11.93 10.95 -0.22
N ALA A 83 12.74 10.89 -1.29
CA ALA A 83 14.15 10.50 -1.22
C ALA A 83 14.94 11.51 -0.37
N ARG A 84 15.57 11.00 0.69
CA ARG A 84 16.25 11.85 1.68
C ARG A 84 17.65 12.21 1.20
N ARG A 85 18.02 13.49 1.25
CA ARG A 85 19.44 13.93 1.14
C ARG A 85 20.21 13.77 2.46
N HIS A 86 19.52 13.58 3.59
CA HIS A 86 20.08 13.45 4.94
C HIS A 86 19.41 12.32 5.75
N ALA A 87 20.07 11.82 6.80
CA ALA A 87 19.60 10.68 7.61
C ALA A 87 18.17 10.86 8.18
N THR A 88 17.79 12.10 8.53
CA THR A 88 16.44 12.49 8.93
C THR A 88 16.03 13.76 8.18
N GLY A 89 15.05 13.67 7.27
CA GLY A 89 14.44 14.85 6.64
C GLY A 89 13.60 15.64 7.66
N PRO A 90 13.17 16.88 7.37
CA PRO A 90 12.34 17.64 8.31
C PRO A 90 10.95 17.01 8.52
N ALA A 91 10.36 17.29 9.69
CA ALA A 91 8.94 17.07 9.95
C ALA A 91 8.16 18.32 9.56
N HIS A 92 6.96 18.14 9.05
CA HIS A 92 6.08 19.21 8.62
C HIS A 92 4.73 19.10 9.31
N GLN A 93 4.09 20.24 9.54
CA GLN A 93 2.80 20.27 10.21
C GLN A 93 1.68 20.02 9.21
N VAL A 94 0.92 18.96 9.43
CA VAL A 94 -0.31 18.65 8.69
C VAL A 94 -1.49 19.07 9.57
N GLY A 95 -2.37 19.92 9.04
CA GLY A 95 -3.51 20.45 9.78
C GLY A 95 -4.58 19.40 10.11
N PRO A 96 -5.51 19.71 11.03
CA PRO A 96 -6.56 18.78 11.47
C PRO A 96 -7.58 18.42 10.38
N ARG A 97 -7.62 19.18 9.28
CA ARG A 97 -8.36 18.88 8.05
C ARG A 97 -7.37 18.63 6.90
N PRO A 98 -6.70 17.47 6.90
CA PRO A 98 -5.60 17.21 5.97
C PRO A 98 -6.12 17.02 4.54
N ILE A 99 -5.36 17.54 3.57
CA ILE A 99 -5.56 17.20 2.16
C ILE A 99 -4.75 15.92 1.87
N ARG A 100 -5.42 14.90 1.33
CA ARG A 100 -4.83 13.59 1.01
C ARG A 100 -4.61 13.46 -0.49
N CYS A 101 -3.42 13.01 -0.89
CA CYS A 101 -3.08 12.65 -2.27
C CYS A 101 -2.59 11.19 -2.28
N GLY A 102 -3.51 10.23 -2.39
CA GLY A 102 -3.17 8.81 -2.20
C GLY A 102 -2.81 8.50 -0.75
N SER A 103 -1.59 7.99 -0.50
CA SER A 103 -1.10 7.66 0.85
C SER A 103 -0.43 8.83 1.57
N VAL A 104 -0.13 9.93 0.88
CA VAL A 104 0.55 11.10 1.46
C VAL A 104 -0.44 12.22 1.83
N PHE A 105 -0.05 12.99 2.83
CA PHE A 105 -0.75 14.19 3.29
C PHE A 105 0.03 15.45 2.88
N LEU A 106 -0.69 16.52 2.54
CA LEU A 106 -0.07 17.82 2.29
C LEU A 106 0.04 18.62 3.58
N ALA A 107 1.26 19.02 3.92
CA ALA A 107 1.54 19.91 5.03
C ALA A 107 1.18 21.38 4.72
N LEU A 108 1.15 22.21 5.76
CA LEU A 108 0.90 23.65 5.65
C LEU A 108 1.86 24.37 4.69
N CYS A 109 3.08 23.88 4.52
CA CYS A 109 4.05 24.42 3.57
C CYS A 109 3.94 23.84 2.15
N GLY A 110 3.00 22.94 1.90
CA GLY A 110 2.83 22.23 0.61
C GLY A 110 3.69 20.98 0.44
N ALA A 111 4.50 20.61 1.43
CA ALA A 111 5.30 19.39 1.38
C ALA A 111 4.41 18.15 1.47
N ALA A 112 4.76 17.09 0.72
CA ALA A 112 4.17 15.77 0.89
C ALA A 112 4.72 15.10 2.15
N CYS A 113 3.87 14.47 2.95
CA CYS A 113 4.21 13.88 4.25
C CYS A 113 3.59 12.50 4.41
N PHE A 114 4.27 11.62 5.14
CA PHE A 114 3.77 10.26 5.42
C PHE A 114 4.05 9.88 6.88
N PRO A 115 3.07 9.33 7.61
CA PRO A 115 3.22 8.95 9.02
C PRO A 115 4.00 7.62 9.18
N PHE A 116 5.29 7.60 8.82
CA PHE A 116 6.13 6.39 8.86
C PHE A 116 6.16 5.69 10.22
N TYR A 117 5.99 6.45 11.31
CA TYR A 117 6.03 5.93 12.68
C TYR A 117 4.64 5.60 13.24
N GLY A 118 3.59 5.67 12.41
CA GLY A 118 2.21 5.54 12.86
C GLY A 118 1.92 6.51 13.99
N LYS A 119 1.32 6.02 15.09
CA LYS A 119 1.02 6.82 16.29
C LYS A 119 2.25 7.31 17.05
N ASP A 120 3.43 6.82 16.68
CA ASP A 120 4.72 7.21 17.24
C ASP A 120 4.81 7.15 18.79
N PRO A 121 4.54 5.98 19.41
CA PRO A 121 4.59 5.84 20.87
C PRO A 121 5.98 6.10 21.46
N THR A 122 7.03 6.04 20.63
CA THR A 122 8.42 6.28 21.03
C THR A 122 8.92 7.68 20.68
N ASN A 123 8.03 8.58 20.25
CA ASN A 123 8.32 9.97 19.91
C ASN A 123 9.51 10.16 18.95
N ARG A 124 9.63 9.29 17.94
CA ARG A 124 10.68 9.35 16.90
C ARG A 124 10.54 10.60 16.04
N THR A 125 9.34 11.11 15.86
CA THR A 125 9.05 12.33 15.12
C THR A 125 9.76 13.54 15.73
N ALA A 126 9.90 13.60 17.06
CA ALA A 126 10.64 14.68 17.72
C ALA A 126 12.14 14.74 17.38
N ARG A 127 12.70 13.69 16.77
CA ARG A 127 14.08 13.68 16.27
C ARG A 127 14.23 14.41 14.93
N HIS A 128 13.11 14.68 14.25
CA HIS A 128 13.09 15.44 13.03
C HIS A 128 13.09 16.93 13.38
N GLU A 129 13.91 17.71 12.68
CA GLU A 129 13.79 19.16 12.73
C GLU A 129 12.42 19.57 12.16
N HIS A 130 11.67 20.40 12.88
CA HIS A 130 10.41 20.91 12.39
C HIS A 130 10.64 22.01 11.36
N CYS A 131 9.98 21.89 10.21
CA CYS A 131 10.02 22.87 9.14
C CYS A 131 9.68 24.28 9.65
N PRO A 132 10.55 25.29 9.42
CA PRO A 132 10.35 26.64 9.93
C PRO A 132 9.10 27.32 9.34
N VAL A 133 8.79 27.04 8.07
CA VAL A 133 7.56 27.53 7.41
C VAL A 133 6.31 26.98 8.10
N CYS A 134 6.31 25.69 8.44
CA CYS A 134 5.21 25.07 9.17
C CYS A 134 5.07 25.62 10.58
N ARG A 135 6.17 25.83 11.32
CA ARG A 135 6.14 26.45 12.65
C ARG A 135 5.52 27.85 12.61
N ALA A 136 5.90 28.66 11.63
CA ALA A 136 5.36 30.02 11.48
C ALA A 136 3.85 30.03 11.18
N ARG A 137 3.37 29.05 10.39
CA ARG A 137 1.96 28.95 9.99
C ARG A 137 1.07 28.28 11.05
N GLU A 138 1.62 27.39 11.88
CA GLU A 138 0.88 26.71 12.95
C GLU A 138 0.23 27.70 13.93
N GLY A 139 0.95 28.76 14.31
CA GLY A 139 0.43 29.83 15.16
C GLY A 139 -0.72 30.65 14.56
N MET A 140 -0.96 30.53 13.24
CA MET A 140 -2.05 31.23 12.53
C MET A 140 -3.33 30.38 12.41
N VAL A 141 -3.21 29.04 12.50
CA VAL A 141 -4.33 28.10 12.33
C VAL A 141 -5.01 27.74 13.66
N ALA A 142 -4.34 28.00 14.80
CA ALA A 142 -4.86 27.77 16.15
C ALA A 142 -5.74 28.92 16.70
N ARG A 143 -6.14 29.88 15.85
CA ARG A 143 -7.02 31.02 16.19
C ARG A 143 -8.36 30.90 15.48
#